data_AF-R9IGP5-F1
#
_entry.id   AF-R9IGP5-F1
#
_cell.length_a   1.000
_cell.length_b   1.000
_cell.length_c   1.000
_cell.angle_alpha   90.00
_cell.angle_beta   90.00
_cell.angle_gamma   90.00
#
_symmetry.space_group_name_H-M   'P 1'
#
loop_
_entity.id
_entity.type
_entity.pdbx_description
1 polymer ?
#
loop_
_entity_poly.entity_id
_entity_poly.type
_entity_poly.pdbx_seq_one_letter_code
_entity_poly.pdbx_strand_id
1 'polypeptide(L)'
;MVRAPTGKRTTPLQLNTATPQHLRSVGTAAKDKAAFFIPKNRQIHFSKPQEAAESEGYMAFFNSAVNVLQTLVIALGAGLGVWGVINLLEGYGNDNPGAKSQGMKQLMAGGGVALIGTTLIPLLSGLFG
;
A
#
# COMPACT_ATOMS: atom_id res chain seq x y z
N MET A 1 -1.39 -52.54 -9.94
CA MET A 1 -1.40 -52.28 -11.40
C MET A 1 -2.21 -53.43 -12.02
N VAL A 2 -3.33 -53.29 -12.73
CA VAL A 2 -3.88 -52.24 -13.59
C VAL A 2 -5.40 -52.48 -13.71
N ARG A 3 -6.10 -51.37 -13.92
CA ARG A 3 -7.52 -51.07 -14.21
C ARG A 3 -8.25 -52.02 -15.19
N ALA A 4 -9.57 -52.17 -15.00
CA ALA A 4 -10.53 -52.29 -16.11
C ALA A 4 -11.87 -51.58 -15.78
N PRO A 5 -12.33 -50.63 -16.62
CA PRO A 5 -13.65 -49.98 -16.55
C PRO A 5 -14.68 -50.84 -17.33
N THR A 6 -16.00 -50.69 -17.26
CA THR A 6 -16.79 -49.60 -17.87
C THR A 6 -18.28 -49.95 -17.69
N GLY A 7 -19.07 -49.12 -16.99
CA GLY A 7 -20.53 -49.25 -16.97
C GLY A 7 -21.17 -48.20 -17.86
N LYS A 8 -21.66 -48.58 -19.05
CA LYS A 8 -22.47 -47.71 -19.91
C LYS A 8 -23.83 -48.36 -20.19
N ARG A 9 -24.85 -47.49 -20.23
CA ARG A 9 -26.15 -47.59 -20.94
C ARG A 9 -27.30 -48.33 -20.24
N THR A 10 -28.10 -47.51 -19.55
CA THR A 10 -29.56 -47.30 -19.76
C THR A 10 -30.21 -48.18 -20.83
N THR A 11 -31.26 -48.91 -20.50
CA THR A 11 -32.71 -48.57 -20.59
C THR A 11 -33.47 -49.91 -20.47
N PRO A 12 -34.82 -50.03 -20.39
CA PRO A 12 -35.89 -49.01 -20.41
C PRO A 12 -36.97 -49.24 -19.32
N LEU A 13 -37.87 -48.29 -19.08
CA LEU A 13 -39.24 -48.59 -18.66
C LEU A 13 -40.19 -47.58 -19.30
N GLN A 14 -40.66 -47.90 -20.49
CA GLN A 14 -41.89 -47.32 -21.05
C GLN A 14 -42.95 -48.41 -20.97
N LEU A 15 -43.88 -48.24 -20.03
CA LEU A 15 -45.01 -49.13 -19.86
C LEU A 15 -46.28 -48.30 -19.75
N ASN A 16 -46.83 -47.90 -20.90
CA ASN A 16 -48.27 -47.80 -21.00
C ASN A 16 -48.76 -48.06 -22.42
N THR A 17 -49.70 -49.00 -22.49
CA THR A 17 -50.48 -49.44 -23.63
C THR A 17 -51.60 -48.43 -23.88
N ALA A 18 -51.45 -47.56 -24.86
CA ALA A 18 -52.58 -46.82 -25.44
C ALA A 18 -52.29 -46.48 -26.92
N THR A 19 -53.28 -46.74 -27.76
CA THR A 19 -53.34 -46.47 -29.20
C THR A 19 -52.85 -45.06 -29.59
N PRO A 20 -52.17 -44.88 -30.73
CA PRO A 20 -51.74 -43.55 -31.19
C PRO A 20 -52.97 -42.72 -31.60
N GLN A 21 -53.34 -41.73 -30.79
CA GLN A 21 -54.34 -40.73 -31.15
C GLN A 21 -53.64 -39.48 -31.70
N HIS A 22 -53.82 -39.26 -33.00
CA HIS A 22 -53.35 -38.13 -33.77
C HIS A 22 -54.12 -36.86 -33.37
N LEU A 23 -53.57 -36.08 -32.45
CA LEU A 23 -54.00 -34.71 -32.16
C LEU A 23 -53.24 -33.75 -33.06
N ARG A 24 -53.77 -33.51 -34.27
CA ARG A 24 -53.56 -32.23 -34.95
C ARG A 24 -54.35 -31.18 -34.17
N SER A 25 -53.66 -30.45 -33.29
CA SER A 25 -54.17 -29.19 -32.76
C SER A 25 -53.39 -28.05 -33.39
N VAL A 26 -54.11 -27.29 -34.19
CA VAL A 26 -53.68 -26.12 -34.95
C VAL A 26 -53.57 -24.93 -34.00
N GLY A 27 -52.43 -24.25 -34.02
CA GLY A 27 -52.23 -23.04 -33.21
C GLY A 27 -50.87 -22.41 -33.46
N THR A 28 -50.77 -21.63 -34.54
CA THR A 28 -49.74 -20.62 -34.69
C THR A 28 -49.95 -19.53 -33.65
N ALA A 29 -48.91 -19.18 -32.90
CA ALA A 29 -48.76 -17.87 -32.28
C ALA A 29 -47.31 -17.70 -31.85
N ALA A 30 -46.57 -16.94 -32.65
CA ALA A 30 -45.26 -16.42 -32.33
C ALA A 30 -45.32 -15.74 -30.94
N LYS A 31 -44.63 -16.31 -29.95
CA LYS A 31 -44.33 -15.59 -28.72
C LYS A 31 -43.06 -14.80 -28.96
N ASP A 32 -43.33 -13.54 -29.26
CA ASP A 32 -42.50 -12.36 -29.07
C ASP A 32 -41.16 -12.64 -28.40
N LYS A 33 -40.11 -12.28 -29.13
CA LYS A 33 -38.84 -11.93 -28.53
C LYS A 33 -39.05 -10.71 -27.64
N ALA A 34 -39.58 -10.92 -26.44
CA ALA A 34 -39.22 -10.10 -25.30
C ALA A 34 -37.73 -10.38 -25.07
N ALA A 35 -36.88 -9.66 -25.81
CA ALA A 35 -35.49 -9.46 -25.48
C ALA A 35 -35.48 -8.77 -24.11
N PHE A 36 -35.57 -9.59 -23.08
CA PHE A 36 -35.28 -9.25 -21.70
C PHE A 36 -33.83 -8.76 -21.73
N PHE A 37 -33.67 -7.45 -21.86
CA PHE A 37 -32.41 -6.77 -21.74
C PHE A 37 -31.90 -7.03 -20.33
N ILE A 38 -31.05 -8.05 -20.20
CA ILE A 38 -30.21 -8.22 -19.03
C ILE A 38 -29.06 -7.25 -19.23
N PRO A 39 -28.95 -6.14 -18.46
CA PRO A 39 -27.73 -5.38 -18.44
C PRO A 39 -26.63 -6.28 -17.87
N LYS A 40 -25.77 -6.81 -18.75
CA LYS A 40 -24.43 -7.25 -18.35
C LYS A 40 -23.75 -6.02 -17.77
N ASN A 41 -23.14 -6.18 -16.60
CA ASN A 41 -22.16 -5.25 -16.04
C ASN A 41 -22.67 -4.19 -15.04
N ARG A 42 -23.36 -4.64 -13.98
CA ARG A 42 -23.25 -3.95 -12.68
C ARG A 42 -22.03 -4.52 -11.95
N GLN A 43 -20.84 -4.03 -12.28
CA GLN A 43 -19.70 -4.23 -11.38
C GLN A 43 -20.03 -3.49 -10.09
N ILE A 44 -20.36 -4.24 -9.05
CA ILE A 44 -20.39 -3.72 -7.70
C ILE A 44 -18.93 -3.45 -7.37
N HIS A 45 -18.49 -2.21 -7.55
CA HIS A 45 -17.29 -1.69 -6.89
C HIS A 45 -17.59 -1.76 -5.38
N PHE A 46 -17.36 -2.94 -4.80
CA PHE A 46 -17.26 -3.12 -3.36
C PHE A 46 -16.03 -2.32 -2.97
N SER A 47 -16.29 -1.07 -2.63
CA SER A 47 -15.26 -0.14 -2.21
C SER A 47 -14.60 -0.78 -1.00
N LYS A 48 -13.27 -0.82 -1.00
CA LYS A 48 -12.49 -0.73 0.24
C LYS A 48 -12.21 0.76 0.47
N PRO A 49 -13.19 1.59 0.89
CA PRO A 49 -12.90 2.99 1.18
C PRO A 49 -12.18 3.12 2.53
N GLN A 50 -12.29 2.10 3.39
CA GLN A 50 -11.83 2.18 4.78
C GLN A 50 -10.36 1.83 4.94
N GLU A 51 -9.77 1.05 4.03
CA GLU A 51 -8.33 0.76 4.00
C GLU A 51 -7.54 1.89 3.29
N ALA A 52 -8.14 2.51 2.27
CA ALA A 52 -7.53 3.63 1.53
C ALA A 52 -7.59 4.96 2.31
N ALA A 53 -8.74 5.32 2.90
CA ALA A 53 -8.89 6.58 3.63
C ALA A 53 -8.09 6.62 4.95
N GLU A 54 -7.92 5.47 5.61
CA GLU A 54 -7.05 5.39 6.78
C GLU A 54 -5.57 5.47 6.37
N SER A 55 -5.19 4.81 5.26
CA SER A 55 -3.82 4.88 4.73
C SER A 55 -3.40 6.30 4.33
N GLU A 56 -4.31 7.10 3.74
CA GLU A 56 -4.04 8.51 3.43
C GLU A 56 -3.74 9.33 4.69
N GLY A 57 -4.49 9.11 5.78
CA GLY A 57 -4.25 9.75 7.07
C GLY A 57 -2.91 9.35 7.68
N TYR A 58 -2.56 8.07 7.64
CA TYR A 58 -1.28 7.57 8.14
C TYR A 58 -0.08 8.10 7.35
N MET A 59 -0.15 8.14 6.02
CA MET A 59 0.92 8.70 5.19
C MET A 59 1.08 10.20 5.41
N ALA A 60 -0.02 10.95 5.53
CA ALA A 60 0.04 12.39 5.82
C ALA A 60 0.66 12.68 7.20
N PHE A 61 0.31 11.89 8.22
CA PHE A 61 0.89 11.98 9.55
C PHE A 61 2.38 11.61 9.56
N PHE A 62 2.76 10.51 8.89
CA PHE A 62 4.15 10.06 8.81
C PHE A 62 5.05 11.10 8.13
N ASN A 63 4.63 11.65 6.99
CA ASN A 63 5.36 12.72 6.30
C ASN A 63 5.51 13.98 7.16
N SER A 64 4.45 14.35 7.91
CA SER A 64 4.51 15.47 8.86
C SER A 64 5.50 15.20 10.00
N ALA A 65 5.51 13.98 10.54
CA ALA A 65 6.45 13.57 11.58
C ALA A 65 7.90 13.58 11.10
N VAL A 66 8.16 13.12 9.86
CA VAL A 66 9.49 13.17 9.22
C VAL A 66 9.96 14.62 9.05
N ASN A 67 9.09 15.54 8.64
CA ASN A 67 9.43 16.96 8.52
C ASN A 67 9.80 17.62 9.86
N VAL A 68 9.06 17.29 10.94
CA VAL A 68 9.39 17.77 12.29
C VAL A 68 10.72 17.18 12.74
N LEU A 69 10.93 15.87 12.55
CA LEU A 69 12.19 15.20 12.86
C LEU A 69 13.37 15.85 12.11
N GLN A 70 13.21 16.13 10.83
CA GLN A 70 14.22 16.80 10.00
C GLN A 70 14.60 18.15 10.60
N THR A 71 13.60 18.96 10.92
CA THR A 71 13.81 20.30 11.46
C THR A 71 14.54 20.25 12.81
N LEU A 72 14.14 19.34 13.69
CA LEU A 72 14.79 19.15 15.00
C LEU A 72 16.23 18.67 14.86
N VAL A 73 16.49 17.67 14.01
CA VAL A 73 17.83 17.11 13.85
C VAL A 73 18.78 18.14 13.23
N ILE A 74 18.33 18.90 12.23
CA ILE A 74 19.15 19.97 11.64
C ILE A 74 19.42 21.06 12.68
N ALA A 75 18.41 21.50 13.43
CA ALA A 75 18.58 22.52 14.46
C ALA A 75 19.53 22.08 15.59
N LEU A 76 19.40 20.83 16.05
CA LEU A 76 20.29 20.27 17.09
C LEU A 76 21.71 20.06 16.56
N GLY A 77 21.88 19.56 15.33
CA GLY A 77 23.18 19.42 14.70
C GLY A 77 23.88 20.76 14.49
N ALA A 78 23.17 21.76 13.98
CA ALA A 78 23.69 23.11 13.82
C ALA A 78 24.04 23.75 15.17
N GLY A 79 23.18 23.60 16.18
CA GLY A 79 23.44 24.09 17.54
C GLY A 79 24.70 23.49 18.16
N LEU A 80 24.89 22.17 18.04
CA LEU A 80 26.12 21.50 18.47
C LEU A 80 27.36 21.95 17.67
N GLY A 81 27.18 22.22 16.37
CA GLY A 81 28.24 22.75 15.52
C GLY A 81 28.74 24.11 16.00
N VAL A 82 27.80 25.05 16.25
CA VAL A 82 28.10 26.38 16.79
C VAL A 82 28.75 26.28 18.17
N TRP A 83 28.22 25.42 19.04
CA TRP A 83 28.80 25.18 20.36
C TRP A 83 30.25 24.65 20.28
N GLY A 84 30.52 23.77 19.30
CA GLY A 84 31.86 23.29 19.01
C GLY A 84 32.82 24.41 18.58
N VAL A 85 32.35 25.35 17.76
CA VAL A 85 33.15 26.53 17.37
C VAL A 85 33.45 27.41 18.58
N ILE A 86 32.49 27.62 19.48
CA ILE A 86 32.70 28.40 20.71
C ILE A 86 33.81 27.76 21.55
N ASN A 87 33.74 26.45 21.79
CA ASN A 87 34.78 25.72 22.53
C ASN A 87 36.15 25.74 21.82
N LEU A 88 36.17 25.78 20.49
CA LEU A 88 37.40 25.98 19.72
C LEU A 88 37.98 27.38 19.95
N LEU A 89 37.16 28.42 19.88
CA LEU A 89 37.60 29.81 20.08
C LEU A 89 38.07 30.04 21.53
N GLU A 90 37.36 29.50 22.52
CA GLU A 90 37.81 29.50 23.92
C GLU A 90 39.14 28.74 24.08
N GLY A 91 39.29 27.62 23.39
CA GLY A 91 40.53 26.84 23.39
C GLY A 91 41.71 27.54 22.71
N TYR A 92 41.48 28.32 21.65
CA TYR A 92 42.52 29.12 20.98
C TYR A 92 42.84 30.41 21.74
N GLY A 93 41.87 31.04 22.40
CA GLY A 93 42.09 32.24 23.20
C GLY A 93 42.76 31.97 24.55
N ASN A 94 42.52 30.78 25.14
CA ASN A 94 43.07 30.38 26.44
C ASN A 94 44.15 29.29 26.33
N ASP A 95 44.63 29.00 25.10
CA ASP A 95 45.58 27.92 24.79
C ASP A 95 45.31 26.59 25.52
N ASN A 96 44.03 26.26 25.68
CA ASN A 96 43.59 25.06 26.37
C ASN A 96 43.39 23.92 25.36
N PRO A 97 44.29 22.92 25.30
CA PRO A 97 44.18 21.81 24.35
C PRO A 97 42.90 20.98 24.57
N GLY A 98 42.36 20.95 25.80
CA GLY A 98 41.11 20.26 26.12
C GLY A 98 39.91 20.90 25.41
N ALA A 99 39.78 22.23 25.47
CA ALA A 99 38.71 22.96 24.81
C ALA A 99 38.81 22.89 23.28
N LYS A 100 40.03 22.94 22.71
CA LYS A 100 40.23 22.74 21.25
C LYS A 100 39.75 21.36 20.79
N SER A 101 40.12 20.31 21.52
CA SER A 101 39.73 18.94 21.16
C SER A 101 38.22 18.71 21.32
N GLN A 102 37.62 19.22 22.39
CA GLN A 102 36.17 19.13 22.60
C GLN A 102 35.40 19.92 21.53
N GLY A 103 35.83 21.14 21.23
CA GLY A 103 35.20 21.97 20.22
C GLY A 103 35.25 21.34 18.83
N MET A 104 36.38 20.75 18.45
CA MET A 104 36.51 20.05 17.17
C MET A 104 35.60 18.81 17.08
N LYS A 105 35.47 18.05 18.16
CA LYS A 105 34.58 16.87 18.21
C LYS A 105 33.11 17.27 18.11
N GLN A 106 32.72 18.35 18.77
CA GLN A 106 31.36 18.87 18.72
C GLN A 106 31.04 19.51 17.37
N LEU A 107 32.00 20.21 16.76
CA LEU A 107 31.85 20.73 15.41
C LEU A 107 31.63 19.60 14.40
N MET A 108 32.46 18.55 14.48
CA MET A 108 32.33 17.38 13.60
C MET A 108 31.04 16.60 13.85
N ALA A 109 30.68 16.39 15.12
CA ALA A 109 29.43 15.72 15.48
C ALA A 109 28.21 16.54 15.03
N GLY A 110 28.19 17.84 15.31
CA GLY A 110 27.12 18.75 14.92
C GLY A 110 26.98 18.89 13.41
N GLY A 111 28.09 19.07 12.70
CA GLY A 111 28.14 19.12 11.24
C GLY A 111 27.67 17.81 10.60
N GLY A 112 28.08 16.67 11.14
CA GLY A 112 27.60 15.35 10.72
C GLY A 112 26.10 15.20 10.93
N VAL A 113 25.59 15.51 12.11
CA VAL A 113 24.14 15.42 12.41
C VAL A 113 23.32 16.33 11.51
N ALA A 114 23.76 17.57 11.28
CA ALA A 114 23.09 18.50 10.37
C ALA A 114 23.07 17.97 8.91
N LEU A 115 24.21 17.44 8.44
CA LEU A 115 24.33 16.89 7.09
C LEU A 115 23.41 15.67 6.91
N ILE A 116 23.42 14.73 7.84
CA ILE A 116 22.51 13.57 7.85
C ILE A 116 21.06 14.05 7.91
N GLY A 117 20.76 15.08 8.70
CA GLY A 117 19.43 15.67 8.80
C GLY A 117 18.91 16.24 7.48
N THR A 118 19.78 16.92 6.72
CA THR A 118 19.40 17.50 5.42
C THR A 118 19.27 16.46 4.29
N THR A 119 20.01 15.35 4.35
CA THR A 119 20.13 14.41 3.23
C THR A 119 19.34 13.13 3.44
N LEU A 120 19.39 12.52 4.63
CA LEU A 120 18.84 11.19 4.88
C LEU A 120 17.44 11.22 5.48
N ILE A 121 17.07 12.26 6.23
CA ILE A 121 15.73 12.35 6.83
C ILE A 121 14.64 12.54 5.76
N PRO A 122 14.80 13.40 4.73
CA PRO A 122 13.83 13.48 3.64
C PRO A 122 13.62 12.16 2.90
N LEU A 123 14.65 11.33 2.82
CA LEU A 123 14.56 10.02 2.15
C LEU A 123 13.70 9.02 2.92
N LEU A 124 13.54 9.19 4.24
CA LEU A 124 12.59 8.39 5.03
C LEU A 124 11.14 8.68 4.61
N SER A 125 10.84 9.92 4.21
CA SER A 125 9.52 10.31 3.68
C SER A 125 9.21 9.60 2.34
N GLY A 126 10.21 9.43 1.48
CA GLY A 126 10.03 8.82 0.15
C GLY A 126 10.04 7.29 0.11
N LEU A 127 10.49 6.61 1.17
CA LEU A 127 10.53 5.14 1.23
C LEU A 127 9.23 4.53 1.80
N PHE A 128 8.46 5.33 2.55
CA PHE A 128 7.26 4.87 3.25
C PHE A 128 5.99 5.68 2.90
N GLY A 129 6.07 6.61 1.95
CA GLY A 129 4.96 7.46 1.50
C GLY A 129 4.31 6.99 0.20
#